data_AF-A0A101M9Q7-F1
#
_entry.id   AF-A0A101M9Q7-F1
#
_cell.length_a   1.000
_cell.length_b   1.000
_cell.length_c   1.000
_cell.angle_alpha   90.00
_cell.angle_beta   90.00
_cell.angle_gamma   90.00
#
_symmetry.space_group_name_H-M   'P 1'
#
loop_
_entity.id
_entity.type
_entity.pdbx_description
1 polymer ?
#
loop_
_entity_poly.entity_id
_entity_poly.type
_entity_poly.pdbx_seq_one_letter_code
_entity_poly.pdbx_strand_id
1 'polypeptide(L)'
;MVMSALSRELFVPAGALAFSNTSVSAGFTQIISPFASGYHLKAAFYSNDSQTAKHLLYSMWNSMSDPHNANYTGCFWETLTSDGLPGLGDGTSMCHAWSSGPTAELSRNVLGI
;
A
#
# COMPACT_ATOMS: atom_id res chain seq x y z
N MET A 1 2.18 -13.33 -14.94
CA MET A 1 1.97 -14.59 -14.22
C MET A 1 1.96 -14.36 -12.70
N VAL A 2 2.98 -13.71 -12.09
CA VAL A 2 2.93 -13.32 -10.66
C VAL A 2 2.21 -11.98 -10.42
N MET A 3 2.60 -10.88 -11.08
CA MET A 3 1.95 -9.56 -10.89
C MET A 3 0.43 -9.62 -11.14
N SER A 4 0.03 -10.28 -12.23
CA SER A 4 -1.38 -10.54 -12.55
C SER A 4 -2.13 -11.31 -11.45
N ALA A 5 -1.46 -12.21 -10.73
CA ALA A 5 -2.08 -12.91 -9.61
C ALA A 5 -2.18 -11.99 -8.38
N LEU A 6 -1.16 -11.19 -8.09
CA LEU A 6 -1.22 -10.20 -7.00
C LEU A 6 -2.37 -9.21 -7.20
N SER A 7 -2.52 -8.65 -8.41
CA SER A 7 -3.62 -7.74 -8.72
C SER A 7 -4.99 -8.42 -8.56
N ARG A 8 -5.12 -9.68 -8.97
CA ARG A 8 -6.39 -10.41 -8.89
C ARG A 8 -6.76 -10.80 -7.46
N GLU A 9 -5.79 -11.25 -6.67
CA GLU A 9 -6.03 -11.87 -5.36
C GLU A 9 -5.93 -10.89 -4.19
N LEU A 10 -5.21 -9.77 -4.36
CA LEU A 10 -4.87 -8.87 -3.26
C LEU A 10 -5.49 -7.47 -3.40
N PHE A 11 -5.86 -7.03 -4.60
CA PHE A 11 -6.38 -5.67 -4.76
C PHE A 11 -7.74 -5.52 -4.11
N VAL A 12 -7.85 -4.42 -3.36
CA VAL A 12 -9.07 -3.92 -2.74
C VAL A 12 -9.17 -2.42 -3.06
N PRO A 13 -10.36 -1.79 -2.91
CA PRO A 13 -10.51 -0.37 -3.24
C PRO A 13 -9.51 0.56 -2.54
N ALA A 14 -9.07 0.23 -1.33
CA ALA A 14 -8.13 1.01 -0.54
C ALA A 14 -6.65 0.62 -0.74
N GLY A 15 -6.31 -0.34 -1.61
CA GLY A 15 -4.92 -0.77 -1.80
C GLY A 15 -4.74 -2.23 -2.21
N ALA A 16 -3.75 -2.86 -1.59
CA ALA A 16 -3.46 -4.28 -1.75
C ALA A 16 -3.26 -4.95 -0.39
N LEU A 17 -3.97 -6.05 -0.16
CA LEU A 17 -3.83 -6.85 1.05
C LEU A 17 -2.44 -7.48 1.14
N ALA A 18 -1.93 -7.63 2.35
CA ALA A 18 -0.66 -8.32 2.61
C ALA A 18 -0.76 -9.83 2.30
N PHE A 19 -1.95 -10.40 2.47
CA PHE A 19 -2.26 -11.81 2.21
C PHE A 19 -3.62 -11.91 1.51
N SER A 20 -3.82 -12.95 0.68
CA SER A 20 -5.10 -13.18 0.02
C SER A 20 -6.21 -13.54 1.02
N ASN A 21 -7.46 -13.36 0.61
CA ASN A 21 -8.63 -13.74 1.41
C ASN A 21 -8.65 -15.24 1.79
N THR A 22 -8.07 -16.09 0.95
CA THR A 22 -7.94 -17.54 1.22
C THR A 22 -7.07 -17.85 2.44
N SER A 23 -6.12 -16.98 2.76
CA SER A 23 -5.20 -17.12 3.90
C SER A 23 -5.86 -16.87 5.25
N VAL A 24 -7.08 -16.32 5.30
CA VAL A 24 -7.84 -16.16 6.55
C VAL A 24 -8.05 -17.50 7.24
N SER A 25 -8.31 -18.57 6.48
CA SER A 25 -8.48 -19.93 7.02
C SER A 25 -7.23 -20.46 7.73
N ALA A 26 -6.05 -19.88 7.43
CA ALA A 26 -4.77 -20.19 8.05
C ALA A 26 -4.38 -19.18 9.15
N GLY A 27 -5.29 -18.28 9.55
CA GLY A 27 -5.07 -17.32 10.64
C GLY A 27 -4.45 -15.98 10.23
N PHE A 28 -4.29 -15.70 8.94
CA PHE A 28 -3.78 -14.42 8.47
C PHE A 28 -4.83 -13.32 8.53
N THR A 29 -4.44 -12.15 9.04
CA THR A 29 -5.30 -10.96 9.11
C THR A 29 -5.40 -10.27 7.76
N GLN A 30 -6.59 -9.77 7.44
CA GLN A 30 -6.87 -8.98 6.23
C GLN A 30 -6.52 -7.50 6.47
N ILE A 31 -5.23 -7.19 6.33
CA ILE A 31 -4.69 -5.84 6.41
C ILE A 31 -3.91 -5.51 5.14
N ILE A 32 -3.83 -4.22 4.86
CA ILE A 32 -2.98 -3.63 3.84
C ILE A 32 -1.64 -3.29 4.50
N SER A 33 -0.54 -3.74 3.90
CA SER A 33 0.82 -3.46 4.37
C SER A 33 1.55 -2.54 3.38
N PRO A 34 1.74 -1.26 3.72
CA PRO A 34 2.57 -0.36 2.91
C PRO A 34 4.00 -0.85 2.69
N PHE A 35 4.55 -1.65 3.62
CA PHE A 35 5.85 -2.30 3.45
C PHE A 35 5.85 -3.28 2.28
N ALA A 36 4.93 -4.25 2.26
CA ALA A 36 4.82 -5.21 1.16
C ALA A 36 4.44 -4.52 -0.15
N SER A 37 3.50 -3.56 -0.09
CA SER A 37 3.09 -2.75 -1.23
C SER A 37 4.21 -1.90 -1.79
N GLY A 38 5.20 -1.47 -0.98
CA GLY A 38 6.39 -0.76 -1.45
C GLY A 38 7.22 -1.60 -2.43
N TYR A 39 7.42 -2.89 -2.12
CA TYR A 39 8.07 -3.81 -3.05
C TYR A 39 7.21 -4.11 -4.28
N HIS A 40 5.89 -4.19 -4.12
CA HIS A 40 4.96 -4.35 -5.24
C HIS A 40 5.03 -3.14 -6.19
N LEU A 41 5.06 -1.92 -5.64
CA LEU A 41 5.22 -0.69 -6.41
C LEU A 41 6.55 -0.67 -7.17
N LYS A 42 7.64 -1.03 -6.51
CA LYS A 42 8.95 -1.17 -7.15
C LYS A 42 8.94 -2.16 -8.31
N ALA A 43 8.31 -3.33 -8.11
CA ALA A 43 8.16 -4.33 -9.16
C ALA A 43 7.33 -3.79 -10.34
N ALA A 44 6.25 -3.07 -10.06
CA ALA A 44 5.42 -2.45 -11.08
C ALA A 44 6.18 -1.41 -11.93
N PHE A 45 6.99 -0.56 -11.30
CA PHE A 45 7.88 0.36 -12.02
C PHE A 45 8.88 -0.40 -12.88
N TYR A 46 9.56 -1.42 -12.31
CA TYR A 46 10.55 -2.21 -13.04
C TYR A 46 9.95 -2.93 -14.27
N SER A 47 8.70 -3.40 -14.18
CA SER A 47 8.01 -4.08 -15.28
C SER A 47 7.22 -3.15 -16.20
N ASN A 48 7.33 -1.82 -16.05
CA ASN A 48 6.51 -0.83 -16.76
C ASN A 48 4.98 -1.05 -16.61
N ASP A 49 4.54 -1.62 -15.48
CA ASP A 49 3.12 -1.82 -15.17
C ASP A 49 2.54 -0.56 -14.54
N SER A 50 2.20 0.40 -15.41
CA SER A 50 1.61 1.68 -14.99
C SER A 50 0.26 1.53 -14.29
N GLN A 51 -0.49 0.46 -14.55
CA GLN A 51 -1.82 0.27 -13.95
C GLN A 51 -1.69 -0.14 -12.49
N THR A 52 -0.82 -1.10 -12.19
CA THR A 52 -0.50 -1.50 -10.81
C THR A 52 0.11 -0.33 -10.02
N ALA A 53 1.06 0.40 -10.62
CA ALA A 53 1.68 1.55 -9.95
C ALA A 53 0.64 2.62 -9.58
N LYS A 54 -0.25 2.97 -10.52
CA LYS A 54 -1.35 3.92 -10.27
C LYS A 54 -2.31 3.41 -9.21
N HIS A 55 -2.73 2.14 -9.29
CA HIS A 55 -3.63 1.55 -8.30
C HIS A 55 -3.06 1.73 -6.90
N LEU A 56 -1.83 1.29 -6.65
CA LEU A 56 -1.23 1.36 -5.32
C LEU A 56 -1.05 2.81 -4.82
N LEU A 57 -0.53 3.71 -5.68
CA LEU A 57 -0.32 5.12 -5.32
C LEU A 57 -1.62 5.84 -5.00
N TYR A 58 -2.65 5.67 -5.83
CA TYR A 58 -3.91 6.43 -5.71
C TYR A 58 -4.94 5.81 -4.76
N SER A 59 -4.85 4.51 -4.45
CA SER A 59 -5.76 3.88 -3.48
C SER A 59 -5.20 3.89 -2.06
N MET A 60 -3.93 3.53 -1.88
CA MET A 60 -3.35 3.31 -0.55
C MET A 60 -2.62 4.54 -0.03
N TRP A 61 -1.66 5.09 -0.78
CA TRP A 61 -0.86 6.21 -0.28
C TRP A 61 -1.59 7.55 -0.35
N ASN A 62 -2.51 7.71 -1.31
CA ASN A 62 -3.31 8.93 -1.44
C ASN A 62 -4.09 9.27 -0.17
N SER A 63 -4.69 8.27 0.49
CA SER A 63 -5.45 8.49 1.73
C SER A 63 -4.57 9.04 2.86
N MET A 64 -3.32 8.61 2.93
CA MET A 64 -2.34 9.07 3.93
C MET A 64 -1.75 10.45 3.59
N SER A 65 -1.73 10.82 2.31
CA SER A 65 -1.19 12.11 1.84
C SER A 65 -2.23 13.22 1.70
N ASP A 66 -3.53 12.91 1.80
CA ASP A 66 -4.60 13.90 1.68
C ASP A 66 -4.78 14.70 2.99
N PRO A 67 -4.52 16.02 3.00
CA PRO A 67 -4.69 16.86 4.18
C PRO A 67 -6.14 16.95 4.71
N HIS A 68 -7.13 16.54 3.91
CA HIS A 68 -8.53 16.50 4.34
C HIS A 68 -8.93 15.18 4.99
N ASN A 69 -8.05 14.17 4.99
CA ASN A 69 -8.31 12.93 5.70
C ASN A 69 -8.31 13.18 7.21
N ALA A 70 -9.34 12.68 7.91
CA ALA A 70 -9.45 12.82 9.36
C ALA A 70 -8.25 12.24 10.13
N ASN A 71 -7.54 11.27 9.54
CA ASN A 71 -6.36 10.63 10.10
C ASN A 71 -5.04 11.18 9.52
N TYR A 72 -5.06 12.31 8.83
CA TYR A 72 -3.85 12.90 8.24
C TYR A 72 -2.86 13.34 9.31
N THR A 73 -1.61 12.92 9.16
CA THR A 73 -0.50 13.24 10.09
C THR A 73 0.69 13.89 9.39
N GLY A 74 0.67 14.01 8.07
CA GLY A 74 1.86 14.38 7.27
C GLY A 74 2.90 13.26 7.15
N CYS A 75 2.62 12.07 7.67
CA CYS A 75 3.44 10.87 7.51
C CYS A 75 2.62 9.71 6.93
N PHE A 76 3.29 8.60 6.64
CA PHE A 76 2.65 7.34 6.25
C PHE A 76 2.43 6.42 7.45
N TRP A 77 1.31 5.69 7.45
CA TRP A 77 0.86 4.84 8.55
C TRP A 77 1.40 3.41 8.41
N GLU A 78 1.51 2.70 9.52
CA GLU A 78 2.12 1.38 9.61
C GLU A 78 1.40 0.29 8.80
N THR A 79 0.07 0.27 8.92
CA THR A 79 -0.83 -0.65 8.21
C THR A 79 -2.17 0.05 8.01
N LEU A 80 -2.97 -0.47 7.07
CA LEU A 80 -4.34 -0.04 6.88
C LEU A 80 -5.29 -1.24 6.97
N THR A 81 -6.51 -1.01 7.42
CA THR A 81 -7.62 -1.95 7.21
C THR A 81 -7.93 -2.11 5.72
N SER A 82 -8.71 -3.12 5.34
CA SER A 82 -9.22 -3.25 3.96
C SER A 82 -9.98 -2.02 3.45
N ASP A 83 -10.51 -1.20 4.36
CA ASP A 83 -11.29 0.00 4.05
C ASP A 83 -10.44 1.29 4.09
N GLY A 84 -9.12 1.17 4.28
CA GLY A 84 -8.20 2.30 4.23
C GLY A 84 -8.07 3.15 5.49
N LEU A 85 -8.58 2.68 6.64
CA LEU A 85 -8.34 3.27 7.96
C LEU A 85 -7.05 2.71 8.62
N PRO A 86 -6.49 3.35 9.66
CA PRO A 86 -5.37 2.80 10.43
C PRO A 86 -5.64 1.35 10.92
N GLY A 87 -4.71 0.43 10.63
CA GLY A 87 -4.99 -1.02 10.63
C GLY A 87 -4.87 -1.76 11.97
N LEU A 88 -4.30 -1.16 13.01
CA LEU A 88 -4.06 -1.77 14.34
C LEU A 88 -4.82 -1.05 15.47
N GLY A 89 -5.86 -0.28 15.14
CA GLY A 89 -6.56 0.57 16.09
C GLY A 89 -5.64 1.65 16.68
N ASP A 90 -5.81 1.96 17.97
CA ASP A 90 -5.03 2.98 18.69
C ASP A 90 -3.51 2.71 18.70
N GLY A 91 -3.11 1.45 18.50
CA GLY A 91 -1.71 1.06 18.42
C GLY A 91 -1.04 1.32 17.07
N THR A 92 -1.78 1.75 16.05
CA THR A 92 -1.22 1.96 14.71
C THR A 92 -0.21 3.10 14.73
N SER A 93 1.04 2.84 14.35
CA SER A 93 1.99 3.94 14.16
C SER A 93 1.57 4.79 12.95
N MET A 94 1.26 6.06 13.21
CA MET A 94 0.82 7.03 12.19
C MET A 94 1.99 7.72 11.47
N CYS A 95 3.23 7.37 11.79
CA CYS A 95 4.43 7.85 11.12
C CYS A 95 5.48 6.72 11.08
N HIS A 96 5.25 5.73 10.22
CA HIS A 96 6.04 4.51 10.18
C HIS A 96 6.97 4.49 8.96
N ALA A 97 8.27 4.36 9.21
CA ALA A 97 9.32 4.51 8.19
C ALA A 97 9.20 3.50 7.03
N TRP A 98 8.80 2.25 7.31
CA TRP A 98 8.64 1.22 6.28
C TRP A 98 7.53 1.49 5.26
N SER A 99 6.69 2.50 5.52
CA SER A 99 5.57 2.88 4.66
C SER A 99 5.96 3.92 3.61
N SER A 100 7.23 4.38 3.64
CA SER A 100 7.79 5.42 2.78
C SER A 100 8.21 4.96 1.38
N GLY A 101 7.81 3.75 0.96
CA GLY A 101 8.10 3.21 -0.37
C GLY A 101 7.94 4.21 -1.54
N PRO A 102 6.84 4.98 -1.63
CA PRO A 102 6.64 5.93 -2.73
C PRO A 102 7.67 7.04 -2.78
N THR A 103 8.22 7.46 -1.63
CA THR A 103 9.23 8.51 -1.60
C THR A 103 10.44 8.11 -2.44
N ALA A 104 10.96 6.89 -2.25
CA ALA A 104 12.10 6.41 -3.01
C ALA A 104 11.72 6.08 -4.46
N GLU A 105 10.58 5.44 -4.69
CA GLU A 105 10.19 4.98 -6.04
C GLU A 105 9.79 6.15 -6.96
N LEU A 106 9.14 7.20 -6.45
CA LEU A 106 8.81 8.39 -7.25
C LEU A 106 10.05 9.22 -7.57
N SER A 107 10.97 9.39 -6.62
CA SER A 107 12.25 10.07 -6.90
C SER A 107 12.99 9.40 -8.06
N ARG A 108 13.14 8.08 -8.02
CA ARG A 108 13.89 7.33 -9.04
C ARG A 108 13.16 7.22 -10.37
N ASN A 109 11.89 6.80 -10.35
CA ASN A 109 11.20 6.37 -11.57
C ASN A 109 10.36 7.49 -12.22
N VAL A 110 10.08 8.59 -11.51
CA VAL A 110 9.32 9.72 -12.05
C VAL A 110 10.20 10.96 -12.19
N LEU A 111 10.94 11.34 -11.14
CA LEU A 111 11.79 12.52 -11.17
C LEU A 111 13.19 12.25 -11.77
N GLY A 112 13.65 11.00 -11.71
CA GLY A 112 14.96 10.59 -12.23
C GLY A 112 16.15 11.00 -11.35
N ILE A 113 15.94 11.18 -10.04
CA ILE A 113 16.97 11.60 -9.06
C ILE A 113 17.09 10.65 -7.87
#